data_AF-A0A0F8WUY3-F1
#
_entry.id   AF-A0A0F8WUY3-F1
#
_cell.length_a   1.000
_cell.length_b   1.000
_cell.length_c   1.000
_cell.angle_alpha   90.00
_cell.angle_beta   90.00
_cell.angle_gamma   90.00
#
_symmetry.space_group_name_H-M   'P 1'
#
loop_
_entity.id
_entity.type
_entity.pdbx_description
1 polymer ?
#
loop_
_entity_poly.entity_id
_entity_poly.type
_entity_poly.pdbx_seq_one_letter_code
_entity_poly.pdbx_strand_id
1 'polypeptide(L)'
;VSPGCKFCYAERITERWGQKFNEIKLPPDRLDQPLKWKKPRRIFVCSMSDLFNEEIPDDFIGRCFVAIAQAQQHTYQVLTKRPERMSRYLSDDPLVLVKRWALAGDRSITMDNPDELFSESVESYCSNRWSCAGVGLGTRKAWGYPLNVFPLPNVWLGASCENQPTLDARLPSLRSAPAAVRFLSLEPLLGPIHLPDTNGDIDLVIVGGESGPGARPCWLDSIRTIVASCAATRTSVFVKQLGARPYQIGESPEPECNCREFDCEHRSQIPPVKWLKLKSRKGSDPAEWPADLRIQEMPK
;
A
#
# COMPACT_ATOMS: atom_id res chain seq x y z
N VAL A 1 -7.99 4.05 -14.99
CA VAL A 1 -8.22 3.12 -13.85
C VAL A 1 -7.87 1.69 -14.32
N SER A 2 -7.28 0.84 -13.48
CA SER A 2 -6.75 -0.50 -13.86
C SER A 2 -7.79 -1.63 -13.80
N PRO A 3 -7.50 -2.82 -14.38
CA PRO A 3 -8.42 -3.97 -14.39
C PRO A 3 -8.86 -4.47 -13.00
N GLY A 4 -8.08 -4.21 -11.95
CA GLY A 4 -8.44 -4.52 -10.56
C GLY A 4 -9.66 -3.77 -10.05
N CYS A 5 -9.96 -2.60 -10.60
CA CYS A 5 -11.07 -1.78 -10.11
C CYS A 5 -12.43 -2.11 -10.73
N LYS A 6 -12.53 -3.09 -11.65
CA LYS A 6 -13.82 -3.47 -12.28
C LYS A 6 -14.90 -3.84 -11.26
N PHE A 7 -14.51 -4.41 -10.12
CA PHE A 7 -15.40 -4.79 -9.03
C PHE A 7 -15.04 -4.08 -7.72
N CYS A 8 -14.63 -2.80 -7.83
CA CYS A 8 -14.12 -2.02 -6.72
C CYS A 8 -15.08 -2.03 -5.52
N TYR A 9 -14.59 -2.51 -4.36
CA TYR A 9 -15.39 -2.52 -3.15
C TYR A 9 -15.69 -1.10 -2.65
N ALA A 10 -14.82 -0.14 -2.96
CA ALA A 10 -14.99 1.25 -2.55
C ALA A 10 -16.17 1.92 -3.26
N GLU A 11 -16.39 1.59 -4.53
CA GLU A 11 -17.54 2.05 -5.31
C GLU A 11 -18.85 1.56 -4.70
N ARG A 12 -18.98 0.24 -4.48
CA ARG A 12 -20.19 -0.36 -3.92
C ARG A 12 -20.55 0.17 -2.52
N ILE A 13 -19.55 0.42 -1.67
CA ILE A 13 -19.79 0.98 -0.34
C ILE A 13 -20.19 2.44 -0.44
N THR A 14 -19.54 3.23 -1.31
CA THR A 14 -19.86 4.65 -1.51
C THR A 14 -21.28 4.82 -2.05
N GLU A 15 -21.68 3.99 -3.01
CA GLU A 15 -23.06 3.93 -3.53
C GLU A 15 -24.07 3.55 -2.45
N ARG A 16 -23.74 2.57 -1.60
CA ARG A 16 -24.59 2.19 -0.44
C ARG A 16 -24.78 3.35 0.54
N TRP A 17 -23.81 4.25 0.65
CA TRP A 17 -23.91 5.48 1.45
C TRP A 17 -24.63 6.63 0.73
N GLY A 18 -25.14 6.40 -0.49
CA GLY A 18 -25.83 7.41 -1.28
C GLY A 18 -24.90 8.51 -1.80
N GLN A 19 -23.59 8.24 -1.89
CA GLN A 19 -22.59 9.19 -2.36
C GLN A 19 -22.09 8.84 -3.77
N LYS A 20 -21.55 9.84 -4.48
CA LYS A 20 -20.97 9.64 -5.80
C LYS A 20 -19.53 9.13 -5.67
N PHE A 21 -19.24 7.98 -6.27
CA PHE A 21 -17.90 7.36 -6.16
C PHE A 21 -16.78 8.21 -6.76
N ASN A 22 -17.06 8.93 -7.85
CA ASN A 22 -16.07 9.77 -8.53
C ASN A 22 -15.92 11.18 -7.92
N GLU A 23 -16.59 11.48 -6.82
CA GLU A 23 -16.49 12.78 -6.15
C GLU A 23 -15.33 12.77 -5.15
N ILE A 24 -14.39 13.70 -5.32
CA ILE A 24 -13.26 13.85 -4.41
C ILE A 24 -13.67 14.71 -3.22
N LYS A 25 -13.44 14.16 -2.02
CA LYS A 25 -13.63 14.85 -0.75
C LYS A 25 -12.32 14.88 0.01
N LEU A 26 -11.92 16.08 0.42
CA LEU A 26 -10.72 16.33 1.22
C LEU A 26 -11.18 16.79 2.61
N PRO A 27 -11.22 15.90 3.62
CA PRO A 27 -11.67 16.27 4.97
C PRO A 27 -10.47 16.72 5.84
N PRO A 28 -10.17 18.04 5.91
CA PRO A 28 -9.01 18.53 6.67
C PRO A 28 -9.12 18.24 8.17
N ASP A 29 -10.34 18.18 8.70
CA ASP A 29 -10.68 17.85 10.09
C ASP A 29 -10.28 16.43 10.50
N ARG A 30 -9.92 15.57 9.55
CA ARG A 30 -9.48 14.19 9.83
C ARG A 30 -7.98 14.02 9.91
N LEU A 31 -7.20 15.02 9.49
CA LEU A 31 -5.74 14.91 9.43
C LEU A 31 -5.12 14.76 10.82
N ASP A 32 -5.73 15.35 11.85
CA ASP A 32 -5.24 15.28 13.23
C ASP A 32 -5.64 13.99 13.98
N GLN A 33 -6.48 13.14 13.40
CA GLN A 33 -7.00 11.94 14.07
C GLN A 33 -5.89 11.01 14.59
N PRO A 34 -4.81 10.76 13.84
CA PRO A 34 -3.73 9.92 14.33
C PRO A 34 -3.02 10.49 15.57
N LEU A 35 -2.95 11.82 15.71
CA LEU A 35 -2.32 12.47 16.87
C LEU A 35 -3.08 12.18 18.17
N LYS A 36 -4.38 11.92 18.08
CA LYS A 36 -5.25 11.61 19.23
C LYS A 36 -5.10 10.18 19.73
N TRP A 37 -4.44 9.29 18.99
CA TRP A 37 -4.30 7.88 19.36
C TRP A 37 -3.00 7.59 20.12
N LYS A 38 -3.15 7.24 21.40
CA LYS A 38 -1.99 6.98 22.29
C LYS A 38 -1.26 5.66 22.00
N LYS A 39 -1.99 4.61 21.63
CA LYS A 39 -1.40 3.28 21.37
C LYS A 39 -0.87 3.20 19.94
N PRO A 40 0.33 2.65 19.70
CA PRO A 40 0.84 2.39 18.36
C PRO A 40 -0.15 1.60 17.48
N ARG A 41 -0.21 1.98 16.20
CA ARG A 41 -1.14 1.41 15.21
C ARG A 41 -0.44 1.30 13.86
N ARG A 42 -0.88 0.33 13.06
CA ARG A 42 -0.62 0.29 11.62
C ARG A 42 -1.83 0.87 10.90
N ILE A 43 -1.63 1.97 10.18
CA ILE A 43 -2.68 2.77 9.55
C ILE A 43 -2.58 2.61 8.04
N PHE A 44 -3.62 2.06 7.42
CA PHE A 44 -3.73 2.03 5.96
C PHE A 44 -4.33 3.35 5.47
N VAL A 45 -3.50 4.15 4.80
CA VAL A 45 -3.87 5.49 4.33
C VAL A 45 -4.75 5.36 3.09
N CYS A 46 -5.85 6.13 3.04
CA CYS A 46 -6.77 6.14 1.90
C CYS A 46 -7.37 4.75 1.58
N SER A 47 -7.93 4.06 2.57
CA SER A 47 -8.52 2.72 2.37
C SER A 47 -9.52 2.62 1.22
N MET A 48 -10.26 3.70 0.97
CA MET A 48 -11.32 3.80 -0.03
C MET A 48 -10.98 4.72 -1.20
N SER A 49 -9.74 5.23 -1.27
CA SER A 49 -9.31 6.25 -2.23
C SER A 49 -7.86 6.04 -2.63
N ASP A 50 -7.27 7.00 -3.34
CA ASP A 50 -5.86 6.96 -3.73
C ASP A 50 -5.27 8.35 -3.47
N LEU A 51 -4.33 8.46 -2.53
CA LEU A 51 -3.73 9.73 -2.10
C LEU A 51 -3.05 10.46 -3.28
N PHE A 52 -2.54 9.70 -4.25
CA PHE A 52 -1.84 10.23 -5.42
C PHE A 52 -2.72 10.30 -6.67
N ASN A 53 -4.06 10.27 -6.53
CA ASN A 53 -4.96 10.62 -7.65
C ASN A 53 -4.75 12.06 -8.12
N GLU A 54 -4.51 12.29 -9.42
CA GLU A 54 -4.13 13.57 -10.05
C GLU A 54 -4.94 14.80 -9.59
N GLU A 55 -6.21 14.61 -9.24
CA GLU A 55 -7.09 15.67 -8.77
C GLU A 55 -6.85 16.08 -7.29
N ILE A 56 -6.08 15.31 -6.53
CA ILE A 56 -5.71 15.64 -5.14
C ILE A 56 -4.59 16.68 -5.16
N PRO A 57 -4.78 17.90 -4.60
CA PRO A 57 -3.73 18.92 -4.62
C PRO A 57 -2.49 18.51 -3.83
N ASP A 58 -1.30 18.85 -4.33
CA ASP A 58 -0.01 18.59 -3.70
C ASP A 58 0.11 19.19 -2.28
N ASP A 59 -0.58 20.31 -2.04
CA ASP A 59 -0.71 20.92 -0.71
C ASP A 59 -1.39 19.97 0.28
N PHE A 60 -2.48 19.31 -0.13
CA PHE A 60 -3.19 18.36 0.73
C PHE A 60 -2.38 17.10 1.00
N ILE A 61 -1.65 16.60 -0.01
CA ILE A 61 -0.69 15.51 0.16
C ILE A 61 0.36 15.92 1.21
N GLY A 62 0.88 17.14 1.14
CA GLY A 62 1.84 17.67 2.10
C GLY A 62 1.29 17.69 3.53
N ARG A 63 0.06 18.16 3.72
CA ARG A 63 -0.60 18.15 5.05
C ARG A 63 -0.81 16.73 5.59
N CYS A 64 -1.05 15.73 4.73
CA CYS A 64 -1.09 14.34 5.15
C CYS A 64 0.28 13.87 5.68
N PHE A 65 1.37 14.20 4.96
CA PHE A 65 2.73 13.86 5.40
C PHE A 65 3.13 14.60 6.68
N VAL A 66 2.65 15.83 6.91
CA VAL A 66 2.82 16.53 8.19
C VAL A 66 2.18 15.75 9.34
N ALA A 67 0.92 15.34 9.21
CA ALA A 67 0.24 14.56 10.24
C ALA A 67 0.96 13.23 10.54
N ILE A 68 1.44 12.56 9.49
CA ILE A 68 2.24 11.33 9.59
C ILE A 68 3.56 11.56 10.31
N ALA A 69 4.26 12.66 10.01
CA ALA A 69 5.54 13.02 10.61
C ALA A 69 5.41 13.42 12.09
N GLN A 70 4.23 13.89 12.51
CA GLN A 70 3.93 14.23 13.90
C GLN A 70 3.48 13.01 14.72
N ALA A 71 2.74 12.08 14.11
CA ALA A 71 2.28 10.84 14.76
C ALA A 71 3.28 9.68 14.59
N GLN A 72 4.53 9.90 15.02
CA GLN A 72 5.65 8.96 14.81
C GLN A 72 5.47 7.60 15.51
N GLN A 73 4.59 7.54 16.53
CA GLN A 73 4.24 6.29 17.22
C GLN A 73 3.41 5.32 16.36
N HIS A 74 3.02 5.71 15.15
CA HIS A 74 2.25 4.88 14.22
C HIS A 74 3.03 4.56 12.97
N THR A 75 2.75 3.40 12.38
CA THR A 75 3.24 2.99 11.07
C THR A 75 2.16 3.23 10.03
N TYR A 76 2.50 3.85 8.91
CA TYR A 76 1.56 4.20 7.84
C TYR A 76 1.86 3.39 6.58
N GLN A 77 0.84 2.70 6.06
CA GLN A 77 0.89 2.04 4.76
C GLN A 77 0.19 2.93 3.73
N VAL A 78 0.96 3.53 2.84
CA VAL A 78 0.48 4.35 1.74
C VAL A 78 0.51 3.51 0.47
N LEU A 79 -0.66 3.09 -0.02
CA LEU A 79 -0.79 2.30 -1.24
C LEU A 79 -1.41 3.14 -2.36
N THR A 80 -0.84 3.07 -3.56
CA THR A 80 -1.36 3.77 -4.74
C THR A 80 -1.37 2.89 -5.98
N LYS A 81 -2.21 3.23 -6.96
CA LYS A 81 -2.14 2.71 -8.34
C LYS A 81 -1.40 3.65 -9.30
N ARG A 82 -0.87 4.77 -8.79
CA ARG A 82 -0.15 5.82 -9.52
C ARG A 82 1.24 6.06 -8.89
N PRO A 83 2.10 5.03 -8.78
CA PRO A 83 3.41 5.21 -8.17
C PRO A 83 4.30 6.18 -8.95
N GLU A 84 4.02 6.44 -10.23
CA GLU A 84 4.70 7.46 -11.04
C GLU A 84 4.52 8.85 -10.43
N ARG A 85 3.28 9.19 -10.05
CA ARG A 85 2.95 10.47 -9.40
C ARG A 85 3.51 10.51 -7.97
N MET A 86 3.38 9.42 -7.23
CA MET A 86 3.99 9.30 -5.90
C MET A 86 5.50 9.54 -5.95
N SER A 87 6.20 8.88 -6.88
CA SER A 87 7.63 9.06 -7.06
C SER A 87 7.93 10.50 -7.44
N ARG A 88 7.26 11.08 -8.43
CA ARG A 88 7.48 12.48 -8.83
C ARG A 88 7.32 13.44 -7.65
N TYR A 89 6.29 13.25 -6.83
CA TYR A 89 6.03 14.10 -5.66
C TYR A 89 7.14 13.97 -4.60
N LEU A 90 7.67 12.77 -4.38
CA LEU A 90 8.66 12.47 -3.35
C LEU A 90 10.12 12.58 -3.83
N SER A 91 10.36 12.70 -5.14
CA SER A 91 11.69 12.78 -5.74
C SER A 91 12.26 14.21 -5.77
N ASP A 92 11.53 15.22 -5.29
CA ASP A 92 12.07 16.56 -5.08
C ASP A 92 13.27 16.52 -4.12
N ASP A 93 14.15 17.53 -4.23
CA ASP A 93 15.26 17.68 -3.28
C ASP A 93 14.73 17.64 -1.83
N PRO A 94 15.32 16.83 -0.92
CA PRO A 94 14.82 16.67 0.44
C PRO A 94 14.62 17.99 1.19
N LEU A 95 15.47 19.00 0.95
CA LEU A 95 15.30 20.32 1.54
C LEU A 95 14.01 20.99 1.07
N VAL A 96 13.75 20.95 -0.24
CA VAL A 96 12.56 21.55 -0.86
C VAL A 96 11.30 20.85 -0.34
N LEU A 97 11.32 19.52 -0.28
CA LEU A 97 10.18 18.72 0.16
C LEU A 97 9.87 18.94 1.65
N VAL A 98 10.89 18.87 2.53
CA VAL A 98 10.71 19.08 3.97
C VAL A 98 10.25 20.51 4.26
N LYS A 99 10.79 21.53 3.57
CA LYS A 99 10.29 22.91 3.68
C LYS A 99 8.83 23.05 3.26
N ARG A 100 8.43 22.39 2.17
CA ARG A 100 7.04 22.40 1.70
C ARG A 100 6.10 21.80 2.75
N TRP A 101 6.49 20.69 3.36
CA TRP A 101 5.71 20.07 4.43
C TRP A 101 5.67 20.96 5.67
N ALA A 102 6.80 21.53 6.09
CA ALA A 102 6.88 22.47 7.20
C ALA A 102 5.90 23.65 7.04
N LEU A 103 5.89 24.31 5.88
CA LEU A 103 4.97 25.42 5.57
C LEU A 103 3.50 24.97 5.44
N ALA A 104 3.25 23.73 5.05
CA ALA A 104 1.90 23.15 5.07
C ALA A 104 1.42 22.91 6.52
N GLY A 105 2.35 22.59 7.42
CA GLY A 105 2.09 22.36 8.84
C GLY A 105 1.72 23.63 9.60
N ASP A 106 2.23 24.80 9.22
CA ASP A 106 1.83 26.09 9.82
C ASP A 106 0.31 26.35 9.72
N ARG A 107 -0.35 25.72 8.73
CA ARG A 107 -1.81 25.83 8.51
C ARG A 107 -2.60 24.63 9.04
N SER A 108 -1.93 23.63 9.62
CA SER A 108 -2.53 22.31 9.89
C SER A 108 -2.21 21.74 11.28
N ILE A 109 -1.15 22.21 11.94
CA ILE A 109 -0.70 21.76 13.25
C ILE A 109 -0.80 22.93 14.22
N THR A 110 -1.45 22.69 15.36
CA THR A 110 -1.42 23.62 16.48
C THR A 110 -0.21 23.29 17.35
N MET A 111 0.69 24.26 17.50
CA MET A 111 1.86 24.17 18.38
C MET A 111 1.45 24.40 19.84
N ASP A 112 2.20 23.82 20.79
CA ASP A 112 1.99 24.07 22.22
C ASP A 112 2.27 25.53 22.59
N ASN A 113 3.24 26.15 21.90
CA ASN A 113 3.52 27.57 21.97
C ASN A 113 2.82 28.30 20.80
N PRO A 114 1.86 29.20 21.05
CA PRO A 114 1.12 29.88 19.98
C PRO A 114 1.98 30.90 19.19
N ASP A 115 3.12 31.32 19.73
CA ASP A 115 4.04 32.26 19.06
C ASP A 115 5.08 31.54 18.17
N GLU A 116 5.07 30.21 18.13
CA GLU A 116 5.99 29.40 17.33
C GLU A 116 5.25 28.77 16.15
N LEU A 117 5.83 28.90 14.95
CA LEU A 117 5.34 28.21 13.77
C LEU A 117 5.86 26.78 13.73
N PHE A 118 5.05 25.87 13.19
CA PHE A 118 5.48 24.49 12.96
C PHE A 118 6.76 24.44 12.10
N SER A 119 6.85 25.33 11.11
CA SER A 119 8.00 25.42 10.23
C SER A 119 9.28 25.89 10.92
N GLU A 120 9.19 26.72 11.96
CA GLU A 120 10.33 27.13 12.79
C GLU A 120 10.85 25.96 13.63
N SER A 121 9.95 25.16 14.19
CA SER A 121 10.30 23.93 14.92
C SER A 121 11.01 22.92 14.01
N VAL A 122 10.47 22.70 12.80
CA VAL A 122 11.10 21.81 11.80
C VAL A 122 12.45 22.35 11.33
N GLU A 123 12.59 23.65 11.08
CA GLU A 123 13.87 24.27 10.77
C GLU A 123 14.88 24.01 11.89
N SER A 124 14.50 24.26 13.14
CA SER A 124 15.37 24.10 14.30
C SER A 124 15.91 22.67 14.37
N TYR A 125 15.05 21.67 14.16
CA TYR A 125 15.44 20.27 14.10
C TYR A 125 16.36 19.94 12.92
N CYS A 126 16.17 20.58 11.76
CA CYS A 126 17.01 20.44 10.57
C CYS A 126 18.27 21.32 10.61
N SER A 127 18.46 22.13 11.65
CA SER A 127 19.58 23.08 11.72
C SER A 127 20.85 22.49 12.34
N ASN A 128 20.73 21.36 13.03
CA ASN A 128 21.84 20.67 13.67
C ASN A 128 21.92 19.23 13.16
N ARG A 129 23.14 18.67 13.14
CA ARG A 129 23.32 17.22 13.04
C ARG A 129 23.22 16.65 14.44
N TRP A 130 22.59 15.50 14.60
CA TRP A 130 22.43 14.86 15.90
C TRP A 130 23.18 13.53 15.96
N SER A 131 23.79 13.23 17.12
CA SER A 131 24.29 11.88 17.41
C SER A 131 23.12 10.97 17.83
N CYS A 132 23.37 9.65 17.89
CA CYS A 132 22.40 8.70 18.43
C CYS A 132 22.06 8.94 19.92
N ALA A 133 22.89 9.69 20.64
CA ALA A 133 22.66 10.10 22.03
C ALA A 133 21.95 11.46 22.14
N GLY A 134 21.49 12.05 21.03
CA GLY A 134 20.80 13.35 21.02
C GLY A 134 21.72 14.54 21.22
N VAL A 135 23.03 14.38 21.01
CA VAL A 135 24.01 15.48 21.13
C VAL A 135 24.16 16.17 19.78
N GLY A 136 24.07 17.50 19.78
CA GLY A 136 24.33 18.32 18.59
C GLY A 136 25.77 18.19 18.11
N LEU A 137 25.97 17.92 16.82
CA LEU A 137 27.26 17.74 16.16
C LEU A 137 27.48 18.83 15.12
N GLY A 138 28.69 19.37 15.07
CA GLY A 138 29.11 20.33 14.06
C GLY A 138 28.52 21.74 14.24
N THR A 139 28.52 22.52 13.17
CA THR A 139 28.04 23.91 13.15
C THR A 139 26.57 23.97 12.76
N ARG A 140 25.77 24.75 13.49
CA ARG A 140 24.38 25.04 13.14
C ARG A 140 24.30 25.66 11.75
N LYS A 141 23.46 25.11 10.88
CA LYS A 141 23.19 25.63 9.54
C LYS A 141 21.69 25.57 9.29
N ALA A 142 21.04 26.72 9.10
CA ALA A 142 19.60 26.79 8.81
C ALA A 142 19.24 25.81 7.67
N TRP A 143 18.34 24.88 7.97
CA TRP A 143 17.93 23.80 7.07
C TRP A 143 19.07 22.92 6.50
N GLY A 144 20.20 22.83 7.19
CA GLY A 144 21.40 22.13 6.71
C GLY A 144 21.27 20.62 6.65
N TYR A 145 20.30 20.03 7.38
CA TYR A 145 20.19 18.59 7.61
C TYR A 145 18.75 18.07 7.40
N PRO A 146 18.15 18.20 6.19
CA PRO A 146 16.79 17.73 5.92
C PRO A 146 16.63 16.21 6.05
N LEU A 147 17.74 15.46 5.96
CA LEU A 147 17.77 14.01 6.17
C LEU A 147 17.52 13.59 7.62
N ASN A 148 17.46 14.53 8.57
CA ASN A 148 16.97 14.24 9.92
C ASN A 148 15.47 13.89 9.93
N VAL A 149 14.72 14.35 8.91
CA VAL A 149 13.27 14.14 8.77
C VAL A 149 12.95 13.17 7.64
N PHE A 150 13.69 13.23 6.53
CA PHE A 150 13.35 12.51 5.30
C PHE A 150 14.37 11.42 4.93
N PRO A 151 13.94 10.23 4.47
CA PRO A 151 12.55 9.76 4.39
C PRO A 151 11.96 9.49 5.78
N LEU A 152 10.63 9.57 5.90
CA LEU A 152 9.95 9.30 7.16
C LEU A 152 10.05 7.81 7.51
N PRO A 153 10.66 7.43 8.65
CA PRO A 153 10.93 6.03 8.99
C PRO A 153 9.65 5.22 9.26
N ASN A 154 8.56 5.89 9.60
CA ASN A 154 7.27 5.28 9.92
C ASN A 154 6.33 5.17 8.71
N VAL A 155 6.81 5.43 7.49
CA VAL A 155 6.02 5.36 6.25
C VAL A 155 6.48 4.21 5.37
N TRP A 156 5.52 3.36 5.02
CA TRP A 156 5.65 2.30 4.05
C TRP A 156 4.97 2.73 2.76
N LEU A 157 5.72 2.81 1.66
CA LEU A 157 5.20 3.17 0.35
C LEU A 157 4.94 1.92 -0.47
N GLY A 158 3.80 1.85 -1.15
CA GLY A 158 3.48 0.70 -1.96
C GLY A 158 2.70 0.98 -3.22
N ALA A 159 2.83 0.04 -4.15
CA ALA A 159 2.10 0.03 -5.41
C ALA A 159 1.19 -1.20 -5.48
N SER A 160 -0.08 -0.98 -5.87
CA SER A 160 -1.00 -2.06 -6.18
C SER A 160 -0.75 -2.52 -7.62
N CYS A 161 -0.56 -3.83 -7.84
CA CYS A 161 -0.28 -4.40 -9.16
C CYS A 161 -1.09 -5.69 -9.34
N GLU A 162 -2.12 -5.66 -10.16
CA GLU A 162 -3.11 -6.75 -10.24
C GLU A 162 -2.71 -7.88 -11.20
N ASN A 163 -1.76 -7.62 -12.10
CA ASN A 163 -1.23 -8.55 -13.09
C ASN A 163 0.18 -8.13 -13.55
N GLN A 164 0.84 -8.98 -14.36
CA GLN A 164 2.19 -8.71 -14.86
C GLN A 164 2.34 -7.34 -15.57
N PRO A 165 1.47 -6.95 -16.52
CA PRO A 165 1.59 -5.62 -17.15
C PRO A 165 1.55 -4.45 -16.15
N THR A 166 0.69 -4.52 -15.13
CA THR A 166 0.66 -3.48 -14.10
C THR A 166 1.89 -3.49 -13.22
N LEU A 167 2.47 -4.67 -12.92
CA LEU A 167 3.72 -4.76 -12.17
C LEU A 167 4.86 -4.14 -12.96
N ASP A 168 5.03 -4.53 -14.22
CA ASP A 168 6.11 -4.04 -15.09
C ASP A 168 6.06 -2.52 -15.26
N ALA A 169 4.85 -1.96 -15.38
CA ALA A 169 4.67 -0.52 -15.50
C ALA A 169 4.97 0.25 -14.21
N ARG A 170 4.59 -0.31 -13.04
CA ARG A 170 4.54 0.42 -11.76
C ARG A 170 5.77 0.22 -10.89
N LEU A 171 6.42 -0.93 -10.98
CA LEU A 171 7.57 -1.29 -10.15
C LEU A 171 8.75 -0.30 -10.29
N PRO A 172 9.13 0.17 -11.50
CA PRO A 172 10.23 1.12 -11.64
C PRO A 172 10.00 2.41 -10.83
N SER A 173 8.79 2.95 -10.87
CA SER A 173 8.41 4.16 -10.13
C SER A 173 8.40 3.93 -8.61
N LEU A 174 8.00 2.74 -8.15
CA LEU A 174 8.08 2.41 -6.72
C LEU A 174 9.54 2.35 -6.26
N ARG A 175 10.43 1.75 -7.05
CA ARG A 175 11.87 1.65 -6.75
C ARG A 175 12.55 3.02 -6.68
N SER A 176 12.15 3.98 -7.52
CA SER A 176 12.69 5.34 -7.50
C SER A 176 12.18 6.19 -6.33
N ALA A 177 11.05 5.85 -5.72
CA ALA A 177 10.52 6.60 -4.60
C ALA A 177 11.40 6.39 -3.34
N PRO A 178 11.85 7.45 -2.65
CA PRO A 178 12.56 7.34 -1.39
C PRO A 178 11.62 6.86 -0.28
N ALA A 179 11.89 5.68 0.27
CA ALA A 179 11.03 5.04 1.27
C ALA A 179 11.88 4.34 2.33
N ALA A 180 11.39 4.31 3.56
CA ALA A 180 11.94 3.46 4.62
C ALA A 180 11.56 1.99 4.41
N VAL A 181 10.34 1.75 3.89
CA VAL A 181 9.84 0.42 3.50
C VAL A 181 9.10 0.55 2.18
N ARG A 182 9.38 -0.34 1.23
CA ARG A 182 8.65 -0.49 -0.04
C ARG A 182 7.87 -1.79 -0.06
N PHE A 183 6.62 -1.74 -0.49
CA PHE A 183 5.79 -2.94 -0.61
C PHE A 183 4.99 -3.02 -1.89
N LEU A 184 4.81 -4.24 -2.40
CA LEU A 184 3.90 -4.53 -3.51
C LEU A 184 2.60 -5.10 -2.95
N SER A 185 1.46 -4.63 -3.46
CA SER A 185 0.16 -5.26 -3.20
C SER A 185 -0.36 -5.88 -4.49
N LEU A 186 -0.19 -7.19 -4.59
CA LEU A 186 -0.64 -8.02 -5.70
C LEU A 186 -2.11 -8.41 -5.50
N GLU A 187 -2.97 -7.39 -5.46
CA GLU A 187 -4.38 -7.52 -5.09
C GLU A 187 -5.33 -6.62 -5.90
N PRO A 188 -6.47 -7.15 -6.37
CA PRO A 188 -6.73 -8.59 -6.51
C PRO A 188 -5.73 -9.21 -7.50
N LEU A 189 -5.27 -10.44 -7.23
CA LEU A 189 -4.41 -11.17 -8.16
C LEU A 189 -5.24 -11.68 -9.35
N LEU A 190 -5.01 -11.11 -10.54
CA LEU A 190 -5.80 -11.37 -11.76
C LEU A 190 -5.09 -12.29 -12.77
N GLY A 191 -3.95 -12.83 -12.39
CA GLY A 191 -3.19 -13.75 -13.21
C GLY A 191 -1.81 -14.03 -12.63
N PRO A 192 -1.01 -14.84 -13.33
CA PRO A 192 0.35 -15.15 -12.93
C PRO A 192 1.20 -13.89 -12.92
N ILE A 193 2.08 -13.80 -11.93
CA ILE A 193 3.08 -12.75 -11.81
C ILE A 193 4.42 -13.42 -11.55
N HIS A 194 5.37 -13.14 -12.43
CA HIS A 194 6.78 -13.42 -12.23
C HIS A 194 7.39 -12.24 -11.49
N LEU A 195 7.61 -12.41 -10.19
CA LEU A 195 8.31 -11.40 -9.41
C LEU A 195 9.77 -11.35 -9.86
N PRO A 196 10.28 -10.17 -10.23
CA PRO A 196 11.71 -10.02 -10.46
C PRO A 196 12.46 -10.21 -9.16
N ASP A 197 13.77 -10.45 -9.25
CA ASP A 197 14.62 -10.35 -8.08
C ASP A 197 14.48 -8.95 -7.47
N THR A 198 14.07 -8.92 -6.21
CA THR A 198 13.89 -7.69 -5.46
C THR A 198 15.24 -7.14 -5.01
N ASN A 199 16.29 -7.95 -4.90
CA ASN A 199 17.63 -7.53 -4.46
C ASN A 199 17.60 -6.62 -3.21
N GLY A 200 16.64 -6.87 -2.30
CA GLY A 200 16.42 -6.06 -1.09
C GLY A 200 15.76 -4.69 -1.30
N ASP A 201 15.29 -4.34 -2.51
CA ASP A 201 14.62 -3.06 -2.78
C ASP A 201 13.10 -3.06 -2.58
N ILE A 202 12.50 -4.24 -2.40
CA ILE A 202 11.13 -4.44 -1.93
C ILE A 202 11.18 -5.26 -0.63
N ASP A 203 10.59 -4.71 0.43
CA ASP A 203 10.63 -5.27 1.78
C ASP A 203 9.45 -6.22 2.06
N LEU A 204 8.31 -5.98 1.40
CA LEU A 204 7.08 -6.71 1.62
C LEU A 204 6.30 -6.94 0.32
N VAL A 205 5.82 -8.16 0.11
CA VAL A 205 4.81 -8.49 -0.90
C VAL A 205 3.53 -8.93 -0.21
N ILE A 206 2.44 -8.21 -0.45
CA ILE A 206 1.09 -8.60 -0.05
C ILE A 206 0.41 -9.22 -1.27
N VAL A 207 -0.18 -10.40 -1.11
CA VAL A 207 -0.87 -11.11 -2.19
C VAL A 207 -2.25 -11.57 -1.75
N GLY A 208 -3.22 -11.51 -2.66
CA GLY A 208 -4.55 -12.01 -2.36
C GLY A 208 -5.56 -11.97 -3.50
N GLY A 209 -6.55 -12.86 -3.40
CA GLY A 209 -7.66 -12.96 -4.35
C GLY A 209 -8.74 -11.89 -4.17
N GLU A 210 -9.56 -11.74 -5.21
CA GLU A 210 -10.71 -10.82 -5.18
C GLU A 210 -11.84 -11.34 -4.28
N SER A 211 -12.57 -10.42 -3.64
CA SER A 211 -13.70 -10.75 -2.79
C SER A 211 -14.94 -9.94 -3.13
N GLY A 212 -16.12 -10.46 -2.76
CA GLY A 212 -17.41 -9.83 -3.03
C GLY A 212 -18.15 -10.43 -4.23
N PRO A 213 -19.35 -9.90 -4.55
CA PRO A 213 -20.13 -10.32 -5.71
C PRO A 213 -19.34 -10.12 -7.01
N GLY A 214 -19.37 -11.10 -7.91
CA GLY A 214 -18.63 -11.04 -9.17
C GLY A 214 -17.11 -11.20 -9.04
N ALA A 215 -16.62 -11.61 -7.86
CA ALA A 215 -15.19 -11.88 -7.67
C ALA A 215 -14.69 -12.85 -8.75
N ARG A 216 -13.54 -12.52 -9.32
CA ARG A 216 -12.87 -13.37 -10.32
C ARG A 216 -12.21 -14.58 -9.67
N PRO A 217 -12.08 -15.70 -10.40
CA PRO A 217 -11.32 -16.87 -9.93
C PRO A 217 -9.88 -16.50 -9.53
N CYS A 218 -9.41 -17.04 -8.41
CA CYS A 218 -8.04 -16.87 -7.94
C CYS A 218 -7.26 -18.18 -8.06
N TRP A 219 -6.23 -18.18 -8.91
CA TRP A 219 -5.39 -19.36 -9.12
C TRP A 219 -4.33 -19.47 -8.02
N LEU A 220 -4.44 -20.49 -7.17
CA LEU A 220 -3.58 -20.65 -5.99
C LEU A 220 -2.11 -20.88 -6.33
N ASP A 221 -1.81 -21.51 -7.47
CA ASP A 221 -0.41 -21.76 -7.84
C ASP A 221 0.33 -20.46 -8.22
N SER A 222 -0.40 -19.42 -8.63
CA SER A 222 0.19 -18.07 -8.77
C SER A 222 0.62 -17.51 -7.42
N ILE A 223 -0.18 -17.70 -6.36
CA ILE A 223 0.19 -17.30 -5.00
C ILE A 223 1.41 -18.11 -4.52
N ARG A 224 1.43 -19.43 -4.75
CA ARG A 224 2.57 -20.30 -4.40
C ARG A 224 3.86 -19.86 -5.08
N THR A 225 3.79 -19.51 -6.37
CA THR A 225 4.95 -19.03 -7.13
C THR A 225 5.49 -17.73 -6.54
N ILE A 226 4.60 -16.78 -6.20
CA ILE A 226 4.96 -15.54 -5.51
C ILE A 226 5.63 -15.81 -4.17
N VAL A 227 5.03 -16.67 -3.33
CA VAL A 227 5.59 -17.08 -2.03
C VAL A 227 6.99 -17.68 -2.19
N ALA A 228 7.16 -18.59 -3.16
CA ALA A 228 8.45 -19.22 -3.43
C ALA A 228 9.50 -18.19 -3.89
N SER A 229 9.13 -17.25 -4.76
CA SER A 229 10.01 -16.15 -5.18
C SER A 229 10.44 -15.29 -3.98
N CYS A 230 9.49 -14.89 -3.12
CA CYS A 230 9.80 -14.11 -1.91
C CYS A 230 10.73 -14.86 -0.96
N ALA A 231 10.53 -16.17 -0.77
CA ALA A 231 11.42 -17.00 0.04
C ALA A 231 12.84 -17.06 -0.55
N ALA A 232 12.97 -17.14 -1.88
CA ALA A 232 14.27 -17.15 -2.56
C ALA A 232 15.04 -15.82 -2.43
N THR A 233 14.33 -14.68 -2.46
CA THR A 233 14.93 -13.33 -2.35
C THR A 233 14.96 -12.78 -0.93
N ARG A 234 14.46 -13.53 0.06
CA ARG A 234 14.30 -13.12 1.47
C ARG A 234 13.41 -11.87 1.65
N THR A 235 12.45 -11.67 0.75
CA THR A 235 11.41 -10.64 0.88
C THR A 235 10.29 -11.16 1.78
N SER A 236 9.79 -10.34 2.71
CA SER A 236 8.65 -10.75 3.55
C SER A 236 7.41 -10.93 2.67
N VAL A 237 6.63 -11.98 2.89
CA VAL A 237 5.37 -12.20 2.16
C VAL A 237 4.16 -12.31 3.09
N PHE A 238 3.08 -11.62 2.73
CA PHE A 238 1.82 -11.64 3.44
C PHE A 238 0.68 -12.11 2.52
N VAL A 239 0.25 -13.35 2.69
CA VAL A 239 -0.95 -13.87 2.05
C VAL A 239 -2.16 -13.33 2.82
N LYS A 240 -2.86 -12.37 2.20
CA LYS A 240 -3.96 -11.65 2.86
C LYS A 240 -5.26 -12.44 2.84
N GLN A 241 -5.59 -13.03 1.70
CA GLN A 241 -6.79 -13.84 1.49
C GLN A 241 -6.70 -14.60 0.19
N LEU A 242 -7.37 -15.76 0.08
CA LEU A 242 -7.46 -16.52 -1.17
C LEU A 242 -8.56 -16.00 -2.12
N GLY A 243 -9.37 -15.04 -1.66
CA GLY A 243 -10.52 -14.53 -2.40
C GLY A 243 -11.76 -15.42 -2.26
N ALA A 244 -12.84 -15.03 -2.93
CA ALA A 244 -14.12 -15.74 -2.86
C ALA A 244 -14.19 -16.99 -3.75
N ARG A 245 -13.30 -17.10 -4.75
CA ARG A 245 -13.30 -18.19 -5.75
C ARG A 245 -11.89 -18.76 -5.96
N PRO A 246 -11.24 -19.34 -4.94
CA PRO A 246 -9.92 -19.95 -5.08
C PRO A 246 -10.00 -21.32 -5.76
N TYR A 247 -9.05 -21.58 -6.66
CA TYR A 247 -8.91 -22.88 -7.32
C TYR A 247 -7.45 -23.24 -7.58
N GLN A 248 -7.19 -24.53 -7.76
CA GLN A 248 -5.90 -25.07 -8.18
C GLN A 248 -6.10 -26.16 -9.22
N ILE A 249 -5.05 -26.52 -9.95
CA ILE A 249 -5.10 -27.67 -10.87
C ILE A 249 -5.22 -28.96 -10.04
N GLY A 250 -6.11 -29.86 -10.46
CA GLY A 250 -6.32 -31.15 -9.81
C GLY A 250 -7.70 -31.73 -10.12
N GLU A 251 -7.85 -33.03 -9.91
CA GLU A 251 -9.12 -33.74 -10.13
C GLU A 251 -10.23 -33.15 -9.25
N SER A 252 -11.33 -32.72 -9.88
CA SER A 252 -12.57 -32.39 -9.19
C SER A 252 -13.36 -33.69 -8.99
N PRO A 253 -13.86 -34.00 -7.78
CA PRO A 253 -14.73 -35.15 -7.57
C PRO A 253 -16.10 -35.02 -8.27
N GLU A 254 -16.47 -33.83 -8.78
CA GLU A 254 -17.75 -33.59 -9.47
C GLU A 254 -17.57 -32.76 -10.75
N PRO A 255 -18.25 -33.10 -11.86
CA PRO A 255 -18.22 -32.36 -13.11
C PRO A 255 -19.17 -31.15 -13.06
N GLU A 256 -19.07 -30.28 -12.07
CA GLU A 256 -19.87 -29.05 -12.02
C GLU A 256 -19.06 -27.88 -12.60
N CYS A 257 -18.91 -27.87 -13.93
CA CYS A 257 -18.64 -26.61 -14.61
C CYS A 257 -19.90 -25.77 -14.51
N ASN A 258 -19.92 -24.83 -13.57
CA ASN A 258 -20.93 -23.77 -13.51
C ASN A 258 -20.58 -22.71 -14.58
N CYS A 259 -20.42 -23.14 -15.84
CA CYS A 259 -19.97 -22.33 -16.95
C CYS A 259 -21.06 -21.30 -17.31
N ARG A 260 -21.03 -20.14 -16.65
CA ARG A 260 -21.57 -18.89 -17.18
C ARG A 260 -20.48 -17.92 -17.63
N GLU A 261 -19.20 -18.26 -17.40
CA GLU A 261 -18.07 -17.33 -17.60
C GLU A 261 -16.96 -17.85 -18.53
N PHE A 262 -16.93 -19.13 -18.88
CA PHE A 262 -16.01 -19.68 -19.86
C PHE A 262 -16.79 -20.15 -21.08
N ASP A 263 -16.58 -19.48 -22.22
CA ASP A 263 -17.13 -19.84 -23.51
C ASP A 263 -16.72 -21.29 -23.83
N CYS A 264 -17.70 -22.19 -23.86
CA CYS A 264 -17.53 -23.62 -23.62
C CYS A 264 -17.06 -24.43 -24.85
N GLU A 265 -16.38 -23.80 -25.80
CA GLU A 265 -15.88 -24.47 -27.03
C GLU A 265 -14.50 -25.16 -26.85
N HIS A 266 -13.79 -24.94 -25.73
CA HIS A 266 -12.40 -25.42 -25.53
C HIS A 266 -12.23 -26.47 -24.41
N ARG A 267 -13.30 -27.23 -24.07
CA ARG A 267 -13.33 -28.21 -22.95
C ARG A 267 -12.19 -29.24 -22.97
N SER A 268 -11.63 -29.55 -24.13
CA SER A 268 -10.55 -30.53 -24.30
C SER A 268 -9.15 -30.02 -23.95
N GLN A 269 -8.97 -28.71 -23.71
CA GLN A 269 -7.65 -28.09 -23.51
C GLN A 269 -7.41 -27.56 -22.09
N ILE A 270 -8.43 -27.58 -21.21
CA ILE A 270 -8.32 -27.04 -19.85
C ILE A 270 -8.10 -28.21 -18.87
N PRO A 271 -6.99 -28.22 -18.11
CA PRO A 271 -6.75 -29.27 -17.12
C PRO A 271 -7.85 -29.25 -16.04
N PRO A 272 -8.17 -30.40 -15.42
CA PRO A 272 -9.17 -30.43 -14.36
C PRO A 272 -8.78 -29.46 -13.23
N VAL A 273 -9.77 -28.73 -12.73
CA VAL A 273 -9.58 -27.75 -11.65
C VAL A 273 -10.33 -28.17 -10.39
N LYS A 274 -9.68 -28.02 -9.24
CA LYS A 274 -10.26 -28.22 -7.92
C LYS A 274 -10.53 -26.86 -7.26
N TRP A 275 -11.81 -26.57 -7.06
CA TRP A 275 -12.25 -25.40 -6.29
C TRP A 275 -12.10 -25.64 -4.79
N LEU A 276 -11.57 -24.66 -4.07
CA LEU A 276 -11.55 -24.67 -2.60
C LEU A 276 -12.87 -24.06 -2.09
N LYS A 277 -13.73 -24.91 -1.51
CA LYS A 277 -14.95 -24.47 -0.83
C LYS A 277 -14.59 -23.91 0.54
N LEU A 278 -14.54 -22.58 0.66
CA LEU A 278 -14.26 -21.86 1.92
C LEU A 278 -15.57 -21.38 2.57
N LYS A 279 -15.64 -21.45 3.90
CA LYS A 279 -16.72 -20.88 4.72
C LYS A 279 -16.63 -19.36 4.76
N SER A 280 -15.42 -18.83 4.90
CA SER A 280 -15.19 -17.38 4.83
C SER A 280 -15.52 -16.85 3.43
N ARG A 281 -16.49 -15.93 3.35
CA ARG A 281 -16.91 -15.27 2.08
C ARG A 281 -15.78 -14.56 1.32
N LYS A 282 -14.73 -14.11 2.03
CA LYS A 282 -13.56 -13.44 1.44
C LYS A 282 -12.37 -14.37 1.24
N GLY A 283 -12.47 -15.62 1.70
CA GLY A 283 -11.34 -16.54 1.84
C GLY A 283 -10.23 -16.00 2.75
N SER A 284 -10.59 -15.30 3.84
CA SER A 284 -9.66 -14.60 4.73
C SER A 284 -9.28 -15.37 6.00
N ASP A 285 -9.81 -16.59 6.23
CA ASP A 285 -9.47 -17.42 7.38
C ASP A 285 -8.33 -18.40 7.05
N PRO A 286 -7.10 -18.20 7.57
CA PRO A 286 -5.96 -19.06 7.28
C PRO A 286 -6.13 -20.52 7.71
N ALA A 287 -7.02 -20.82 8.67
CA ALA A 287 -7.28 -22.19 9.09
C ALA A 287 -7.89 -23.05 7.95
N GLU A 288 -8.56 -22.40 6.99
CA GLU A 288 -9.17 -23.04 5.83
C GLU A 288 -8.19 -23.22 4.66
N TRP A 289 -7.00 -22.63 4.72
CA TRP A 289 -6.05 -22.61 3.59
C TRP A 289 -5.13 -23.82 3.57
N PRO A 290 -4.58 -24.19 2.41
CA PRO A 290 -3.40 -25.06 2.33
C PRO A 290 -2.26 -24.53 3.22
N ALA A 291 -1.56 -25.41 3.92
CA ALA A 291 -0.58 -25.03 4.94
C ALA A 291 0.54 -24.13 4.39
N ASP A 292 0.96 -24.39 3.15
CA ASP A 292 1.97 -23.63 2.40
C ASP A 292 1.55 -22.20 2.06
N LEU A 293 0.27 -21.85 2.17
CA LEU A 293 -0.25 -20.51 1.93
C LEU A 293 -0.58 -19.74 3.22
N ARG A 294 -0.37 -20.34 4.41
CA ARG A 294 -0.64 -19.71 5.72
C ARG A 294 0.51 -18.80 6.17
N ILE A 295 0.97 -17.91 5.29
CA ILE A 295 2.13 -17.06 5.53
C ILE A 295 1.68 -15.62 5.70
N GLN A 296 2.05 -15.03 6.84
CA GLN A 296 1.63 -13.68 7.25
C GLN A 296 2.83 -12.92 7.85
N GLU A 297 3.90 -12.82 7.08
CA GLU A 297 5.12 -12.12 7.50
C GLU A 297 4.97 -10.60 7.37
N MET A 298 5.72 -9.87 8.18
CA MET A 298 5.84 -8.42 8.12
C MET A 298 7.33 -8.07 7.99
N PRO A 299 7.67 -6.96 7.31
CA PRO A 299 9.04 -6.49 7.23
C PRO A 299 9.56 -6.20 8.64
N LYS A 300 10.85 -6.47 8.84
CA LYS A 300 11.55 -6.30 10.12
C LYS A 300 11.83 -4.84 10.43
#